data_AF-A0ABD1QA98-F1
#
_entry.id   AF-A0ABD1QA98-F1
#
_cell.length_a   1.000
_cell.length_b   1.000
_cell.length_c   1.000
_cell.angle_alpha   90.00
_cell.angle_beta   90.00
_cell.angle_gamma   90.00
#
_symmetry.space_group_name_H-M   'P 1'
#
loop_
_entity.id
_entity.type
_entity.pdbx_description
1 polymer ?
#
loop_
_entity_poly.entity_id
_entity_poly.type
_entity_poly.pdbx_seq_one_letter_code
_entity_poly.pdbx_strand_id
1 'polypeptide(L)'
;MMAQKIDDILSKKKDRRRQMVLVEYPFAPEIMAVLLPKGFKQLMIKAYDGVTNPLDHLQTFVDLMRPCTAPDAVMYQSLPSTLRKEARDYVATLALQSIKTFDKLSRSFIAYFLSHKRKRKVAIRLIQVVQEEDEGTKKGP
;
A
#
# COMPACT_ATOMS: atom_id res chain seq x y z
N MET A 1 12.53 24.99 -37.29
CA MET A 1 11.18 24.40 -37.02
C MET A 1 11.19 22.96 -36.47
N MET A 2 12.32 22.25 -36.36
CA MET A 2 12.32 20.87 -35.84
C MET A 2 12.35 20.76 -34.30
N ALA A 3 13.07 21.65 -33.61
CA ALA A 3 13.18 21.63 -32.14
C ALA A 3 11.83 21.79 -31.44
N GLN A 4 11.00 22.73 -31.91
CA GLN A 4 9.66 22.98 -31.36
C GLN A 4 8.74 21.74 -31.40
N LYS A 5 8.88 20.91 -32.45
CA LYS A 5 8.07 19.70 -32.61
C LYS A 5 8.48 18.60 -31.63
N ILE A 6 9.77 18.56 -31.27
CA ILE A 6 10.30 17.59 -30.28
C ILE A 6 9.81 17.97 -28.88
N ASP A 7 9.86 19.25 -28.52
CA ASP A 7 9.35 19.73 -27.23
C ASP A 7 7.85 19.45 -27.08
N ASP A 8 7.06 19.65 -28.13
CA ASP A 8 5.62 19.36 -28.11
C ASP A 8 5.32 17.87 -27.93
N ILE A 9 6.07 16.99 -28.61
CA ILE A 9 5.96 15.53 -28.46
C ILE A 9 6.37 15.08 -27.05
N LEU A 10 7.47 15.61 -26.50
CA LEU A 10 7.92 15.30 -25.14
C LEU A 10 6.92 15.79 -24.10
N SER A 11 6.33 16.97 -24.30
CA SER A 11 5.29 17.52 -23.44
C SER A 11 4.02 16.66 -23.46
N LYS A 12 3.52 16.27 -24.65
CA LYS A 12 2.37 15.36 -24.78
C LYS A 12 2.63 13.97 -24.21
N LYS A 13 3.84 13.42 -24.36
CA LYS A 13 4.18 12.10 -23.81
C LYS A 13 4.31 12.14 -22.28
N LYS A 14 4.83 13.24 -21.73
CA LYS A 14 4.90 13.50 -20.29
C LYS A 14 3.51 13.70 -19.70
N ASP A 15 2.65 14.44 -20.39
CA ASP A 15 1.25 14.64 -20.02
C ASP A 15 0.47 13.32 -20.06
N ARG A 16 0.60 12.54 -21.13
CA ARG A 16 0.01 11.19 -21.23
C ARG A 16 0.51 10.23 -20.15
N ARG A 17 1.82 10.25 -19.82
CA ARG A 17 2.36 9.45 -18.72
C ARG A 17 1.79 9.91 -17.37
N ARG A 18 1.70 11.22 -17.13
CA ARG A 18 1.07 11.77 -15.92
C ARG A 18 -0.40 11.34 -15.85
N GLN A 19 -1.13 11.44 -16.95
CA GLN A 19 -2.53 11.03 -17.06
C GLN A 19 -2.71 9.54 -16.81
N MET A 20 -1.88 8.67 -17.40
CA MET A 20 -1.91 7.22 -17.12
C MET A 20 -1.63 6.92 -15.64
N VAL A 21 -0.62 7.59 -15.06
CA VAL A 21 -0.27 7.44 -13.63
C VAL A 21 -1.42 7.92 -12.72
N LEU A 22 -2.18 8.93 -13.12
CA LEU A 22 -3.35 9.43 -12.38
C LEU A 22 -4.59 8.53 -12.52
N VAL A 23 -4.70 7.73 -13.59
CA VAL A 23 -5.87 6.88 -13.88
C VAL A 23 -5.71 5.47 -13.29
N GLU A 24 -4.48 5.01 -13.05
CA GLU A 24 -4.19 3.65 -12.59
C GLU A 24 -3.87 3.54 -11.09
N TYR A 25 -4.04 4.61 -10.31
CA TYR A 25 -3.70 4.62 -8.89
C TYR A 25 -4.92 4.66 -7.96
N PRO A 26 -4.88 4.00 -6.78
CA PRO A 26 -6.02 3.95 -5.86
C PRO A 26 -6.31 5.28 -5.15
N PHE A 27 -5.40 6.26 -5.25
CA PHE A 27 -5.60 7.60 -4.70
C PHE A 27 -6.27 8.52 -5.71
N ALA A 28 -7.11 9.43 -5.20
CA ALA A 28 -7.81 10.40 -6.03
C ALA A 28 -6.83 11.35 -6.77
N PRO A 29 -7.19 11.85 -7.96
CA PRO A 29 -6.35 12.79 -8.74
C PRO A 29 -5.83 13.99 -7.95
N GLU A 30 -6.65 14.54 -7.05
CA GLU A 30 -6.33 15.71 -6.24
C GLU A 30 -5.19 15.41 -5.26
N ILE A 31 -5.12 14.17 -4.77
CA ILE A 31 -4.03 13.70 -3.93
C ILE A 31 -2.74 13.56 -4.75
N MET A 32 -2.84 13.03 -5.96
CA MET A 32 -1.70 12.83 -6.87
C MET A 32 -1.14 14.16 -7.42
N ALA A 33 -1.96 15.21 -7.47
CA ALA A 33 -1.54 16.54 -7.89
C ALA A 33 -0.68 17.27 -6.85
N VAL A 34 -0.69 16.84 -5.58
CA VAL A 34 0.13 17.47 -4.54
C VAL A 34 1.60 17.12 -4.74
N LEU A 35 2.43 18.16 -4.86
CA LEU A 35 3.88 18.01 -4.94
C LEU A 35 4.47 17.68 -3.57
N LEU A 36 5.44 16.77 -3.55
CA LEU A 36 6.25 16.53 -2.36
C LEU A 36 7.02 17.81 -1.99
N PRO A 37 7.11 18.16 -0.68
CA PRO A 37 7.90 19.30 -0.24
C PRO A 37 9.35 19.21 -0.73
N LYS A 38 9.95 20.35 -1.05
CA LYS A 38 11.36 20.40 -1.49
C LYS A 38 12.25 19.84 -0.38
N GLY A 39 13.03 18.80 -0.70
CA GLY A 39 13.89 18.12 0.29
C GLY A 39 13.19 17.04 1.10
N PHE A 40 11.95 16.66 0.77
CA PHE A 40 11.30 15.48 1.33
C PHE A 40 12.18 14.25 1.05
N LYS A 41 12.71 13.66 2.12
CA LYS A 41 13.51 12.45 2.05
C LYS A 41 12.60 11.24 2.16
N GLN A 42 12.98 10.17 1.48
CA GLN A 42 12.37 8.87 1.68
C GLN A 42 12.36 8.53 3.17
N LEU A 43 11.20 8.12 3.69
CA LEU A 43 11.07 7.72 5.09
C LEU A 43 11.98 6.53 5.38
N MET A 44 12.86 6.70 6.36
CA MET A 44 13.73 5.65 6.87
C MET A 44 12.98 4.81 7.91
N ILE A 45 11.98 4.07 7.46
CA ILE A 45 11.21 3.13 8.28
C ILE A 45 11.46 1.69 7.81
N LYS A 46 11.47 0.73 8.74
CA LYS A 46 11.50 -0.68 8.38
C LYS A 46 10.24 -1.00 7.55
N ALA A 47 10.45 -1.47 6.33
CA ALA A 47 9.34 -1.76 5.44
C ALA A 47 8.44 -2.88 6.00
N TYR A 48 7.13 -2.66 5.98
CA TYR A 48 6.11 -3.59 6.46
C TYR A 48 5.92 -4.72 5.46
N ASP A 49 5.97 -5.97 5.92
CA ASP A 49 5.81 -7.17 5.09
C ASP A 49 4.45 -7.86 5.23
N GLY A 50 3.55 -7.34 6.07
CA GLY A 50 2.25 -7.95 6.32
C GLY A 50 2.21 -8.89 7.53
N VAL A 51 3.35 -9.15 8.20
CA VAL A 51 3.43 -10.12 9.30
C VAL A 51 3.33 -9.46 10.68
N THR A 52 4.00 -8.33 10.86
CA THR A 52 3.99 -7.58 12.13
C THR A 52 2.65 -6.88 12.35
N ASN A 53 2.46 -6.25 13.51
CA ASN A 53 1.23 -5.54 13.82
C ASN A 53 1.05 -4.32 12.87
N PRO A 54 -0.05 -4.24 12.10
CA PRO A 54 -0.30 -3.13 11.19
C PRO A 54 -0.51 -1.80 11.93
N LEU A 55 -1.00 -1.83 13.17
CA LEU A 55 -1.18 -0.61 13.99
C LEU A 55 0.17 0.01 14.35
N ASP A 56 1.12 -0.81 14.82
CA ASP A 56 2.45 -0.33 15.23
C ASP A 56 3.21 0.28 14.03
N HIS A 57 3.06 -0.32 12.84
CA HIS A 57 3.61 0.24 11.60
C HIS A 57 3.00 1.60 11.25
N LEU A 58 1.66 1.71 11.28
CA LEU A 58 0.97 2.96 11.00
C LEU A 58 1.32 4.06 12.00
N GLN A 59 1.41 3.71 13.29
CA GLN A 59 1.80 4.66 14.33
C GLN A 59 3.20 5.22 14.07
N THR A 60 4.16 4.32 13.81
CA THR A 60 5.54 4.70 13.49
C THR A 60 5.61 5.56 12.22
N PHE A 61 4.84 5.20 11.19
CA PHE A 61 4.73 5.98 9.96
C PHE A 61 4.21 7.41 10.22
N VAL A 62 3.13 7.55 10.98
CA VAL A 62 2.55 8.86 11.34
C VAL A 62 3.53 9.69 12.15
N ASP A 63 4.23 9.09 13.12
CA ASP A 63 5.21 9.79 13.94
C ASP A 63 6.42 10.29 13.13
N LEU A 64 6.80 9.59 12.05
CA LEU A 64 7.83 10.05 11.12
C LEU A 64 7.33 11.13 10.15
N MET A 65 6.04 11.15 9.83
CA MET A 65 5.45 12.15 8.92
C MET A 65 5.09 13.46 9.62
N ARG A 66 4.75 13.42 10.91
CA ARG A 66 4.37 14.60 11.71
C ARG A 66 5.42 15.72 11.66
N PRO A 67 6.74 15.48 11.82
CA PRO A 67 7.76 16.52 11.77
C PRO A 67 7.94 17.13 10.37
N CYS A 68 7.56 16.41 9.30
CA CYS A 68 7.66 16.92 7.94
C CYS A 68 6.60 17.98 7.61
N THR A 69 5.67 18.28 8.52
CA THR A 69 4.50 19.16 8.28
C THR A 69 3.80 18.82 6.96
N ALA A 70 3.85 17.53 6.61
CA ALA A 70 3.48 17.07 5.29
C ALA A 70 1.97 17.16 5.15
N PRO A 71 1.44 17.72 4.05
CA PRO A 71 0.03 17.60 3.75
C PRO A 71 -0.38 16.13 3.78
N ASP A 72 -1.59 15.89 4.23
CA ASP A 72 -2.27 14.59 4.20
C ASP A 72 -2.06 13.83 2.87
N ALA A 73 -2.12 14.54 1.73
CA ALA A 73 -1.83 14.00 0.41
C ALA A 73 -0.44 13.36 0.27
N VAL A 74 0.57 13.94 0.89
CA VAL A 74 1.96 13.45 0.91
C VAL A 74 2.07 12.18 1.78
N MET A 75 1.25 12.06 2.82
CA MET A 75 1.13 10.81 3.59
C MET A 75 0.60 9.68 2.73
N TYR A 76 -0.42 9.92 1.90
CA TYR A 76 -0.99 8.91 1.00
C TYR A 76 0.04 8.42 -0.02
N GLN A 77 0.74 9.36 -0.66
CA GLN A 77 1.79 9.07 -1.64
C GLN A 77 2.94 8.26 -1.04
N SER A 78 3.28 8.53 0.22
CA SER A 78 4.47 7.95 0.85
C SER A 78 4.22 6.55 1.43
N LEU A 79 2.99 6.25 1.86
CA LEU A 79 2.70 4.98 2.54
C LEU A 79 3.06 3.73 1.71
N PRO A 80 2.73 3.64 0.41
CA PRO A 80 3.12 2.51 -0.45
C PRO A 80 4.63 2.24 -0.49
N SER A 81 5.46 3.29 -0.39
CA SER A 81 6.93 3.13 -0.38
C SER A 81 7.45 2.42 0.87
N THR A 82 6.65 2.38 1.95
CA THR A 82 6.98 1.71 3.21
C THR A 82 6.54 0.25 3.24
N LEU A 83 5.98 -0.27 2.15
CA LEU A 83 5.45 -1.63 2.05
C LEU A 83 6.40 -2.52 1.24
N ARG A 84 6.48 -3.80 1.61
CA ARG A 84 7.23 -4.85 0.91
C ARG A 84 6.47 -6.17 0.90
N LYS A 85 6.89 -7.10 0.02
CA LYS A 85 6.30 -8.45 -0.07
C LYS A 85 4.78 -8.40 -0.23
N GLU A 86 4.05 -9.28 0.44
CA GLU A 86 2.58 -9.38 0.47
C GLU A 86 1.90 -8.03 0.78
N ALA A 87 2.58 -7.13 1.50
CA ALA A 87 2.02 -5.81 1.80
C ALA A 87 2.01 -4.84 0.62
N ARG A 88 2.84 -5.04 -0.42
CA ARG A 88 2.74 -4.23 -1.66
C ARG A 88 1.47 -4.56 -2.43
N ASP A 89 1.09 -5.83 -2.43
CA ASP A 89 -0.07 -6.32 -3.18
C ASP A 89 -1.37 -5.72 -2.66
N TYR A 90 -1.44 -5.39 -1.36
CA TYR A 90 -2.55 -4.63 -0.77
C TYR A 90 -2.89 -3.36 -1.56
N VAL A 91 -1.89 -2.61 -2.04
CA VAL A 91 -2.14 -1.36 -2.77
C VAL A 91 -2.91 -1.63 -4.08
N ALA A 92 -2.63 -2.77 -4.73
CA ALA A 92 -3.33 -3.19 -5.94
C ALA A 92 -4.75 -3.70 -5.66
N THR A 93 -5.08 -4.07 -4.41
CA THR A 93 -6.45 -4.47 -4.02
C THR A 93 -7.39 -3.28 -3.79
N LEU A 94 -6.84 -2.07 -3.68
CA LEU A 94 -7.64 -0.87 -3.48
C LEU A 94 -8.35 -0.49 -4.77
N ALA A 95 -9.64 -0.14 -4.68
CA ALA A 95 -10.37 0.40 -5.82
C ALA A 95 -9.74 1.72 -6.28
N LEU A 96 -9.67 1.91 -7.60
CA LEU A 96 -9.14 3.11 -8.22
C LEU A 96 -9.83 4.36 -7.67
N GLN A 97 -9.03 5.38 -7.32
CA GLN A 97 -9.50 6.68 -6.84
C GLN A 97 -10.46 6.63 -5.63
N SER A 98 -10.51 5.51 -4.90
CA SER A 98 -11.44 5.31 -3.78
C SER A 98 -10.95 5.94 -2.47
N ILE A 99 -9.64 6.10 -2.33
CA ILE A 99 -9.02 6.67 -1.14
C ILE A 99 -8.95 8.18 -1.28
N LYS A 100 -9.74 8.86 -0.44
CA LYS A 100 -9.85 10.34 -0.41
C LYS A 100 -9.29 10.98 0.86
N THR A 101 -9.02 10.18 1.91
CA THR A 101 -8.54 10.67 3.21
C THR A 101 -7.59 9.67 3.87
N PHE A 102 -6.75 10.15 4.81
CA PHE A 102 -5.84 9.30 5.57
C PHE A 102 -6.60 8.26 6.36
N ASP A 103 -7.64 8.70 7.07
CA ASP A 103 -8.50 7.85 7.89
C ASP A 103 -9.04 6.66 7.08
N LYS A 104 -9.53 6.88 5.85
CA LYS A 104 -10.00 5.80 4.97
C LYS A 104 -8.87 4.84 4.60
N LEU A 105 -7.69 5.35 4.27
CA LEU A 105 -6.51 4.53 3.96
C LEU A 105 -6.08 3.69 5.16
N SER A 106 -5.95 4.31 6.34
CA SER A 106 -5.52 3.67 7.58
C SER A 106 -6.51 2.61 8.03
N ARG A 107 -7.81 2.89 8.00
CA ARG A 107 -8.86 1.90 8.33
C ARG A 107 -8.83 0.71 7.38
N SER A 108 -8.74 0.96 6.08
CA SER A 108 -8.64 -0.09 5.06
C SER A 108 -7.41 -0.97 5.30
N PHE A 109 -6.25 -0.34 5.54
CA PHE A 109 -5.00 -1.03 5.81
C PHE A 109 -5.11 -1.93 7.05
N ILE A 110 -5.58 -1.39 8.17
CA ILE A 110 -5.77 -2.14 9.42
C ILE A 110 -6.74 -3.30 9.21
N ALA A 111 -7.90 -3.04 8.59
CA ALA A 111 -8.91 -4.05 8.35
C ALA A 111 -8.39 -5.18 7.46
N TYR A 112 -7.63 -4.85 6.40
CA TYR A 112 -7.03 -5.82 5.49
C TYR A 112 -6.08 -6.78 6.21
N PHE A 113 -5.07 -6.25 6.90
CA PHE A 113 -4.03 -7.08 7.53
C PHE A 113 -4.52 -7.83 8.77
N LEU A 114 -5.42 -7.22 9.57
CA LEU A 114 -6.02 -7.95 10.71
C LEU A 114 -6.91 -9.10 10.22
N SER A 115 -7.67 -8.90 9.14
CA SER A 115 -8.50 -9.95 8.54
C SER A 115 -7.63 -11.04 7.91
N HIS A 116 -6.57 -10.67 7.19
CA HIS A 116 -5.64 -11.61 6.57
C HIS A 116 -4.95 -12.49 7.65
N LYS A 117 -4.53 -11.88 8.77
CA LYS A 117 -3.95 -12.60 9.91
C LYS A 117 -4.93 -13.60 10.55
N ARG A 118 -6.21 -13.22 10.70
CA ARG A 118 -7.26 -14.12 11.21
C ARG A 118 -7.48 -15.30 10.26
N LYS A 119 -7.60 -15.04 8.95
CA LYS A 119 -7.75 -16.09 7.92
C LYS A 119 -6.59 -17.08 7.92
N ARG A 120 -5.33 -16.60 7.97
CA ARG A 120 -4.15 -17.49 8.10
C ARG A 120 -4.21 -18.37 9.34
N LYS A 121 -4.58 -17.81 10.50
CA LYS A 121 -4.71 -18.59 11.74
C LYS A 121 -5.77 -19.69 11.65
N VAL A 122 -6.93 -19.38 11.06
CA VAL A 122 -7.99 -20.38 10.87
C VAL A 122 -7.54 -21.47 9.90
N ALA A 123 -6.93 -21.10 8.78
CA ALA A 123 -6.41 -22.06 7.80
C ALA A 123 -5.38 -23.02 8.42
N ILE A 124 -4.42 -22.50 9.21
CA ILE A 124 -3.43 -23.33 9.90
C ILE A 124 -4.10 -24.33 10.85
N ARG A 125 -5.07 -23.88 11.65
CA ARG A 125 -5.81 -24.76 12.55
C ARG A 125 -6.56 -25.86 11.80
N LEU A 126 -7.23 -25.53 10.70
CA LEU A 126 -7.95 -26.51 9.88
C LEU A 126 -7.00 -27.57 9.30
N ILE A 127 -5.83 -27.16 8.82
CA ILE A 127 -4.80 -28.08 8.31
C ILE A 127 -4.32 -29.02 9.43
N GLN A 128 -4.11 -28.51 10.64
CA GLN A 128 -3.70 -29.33 11.79
C GLN A 128 -4.76 -30.38 12.14
N VAL A 129 -6.05 -30.01 12.19
CA VAL A 129 -7.13 -30.97 12.45
C VAL A 129 -7.20 -32.05 11.37
N VAL A 130 -7.11 -31.68 10.09
CA VAL A 130 -7.12 -32.65 8.99
C VAL A 130 -5.92 -33.60 9.04
N GLN A 131 -4.74 -33.11 9.44
CA GLN A 131 -3.55 -33.96 9.62
C GLN A 131 -3.69 -34.92 10.80
N GLU A 132 -4.27 -34.47 11.92
CA GLU A 132 -4.55 -35.34 13.08
C GLU A 132 -5.57 -36.44 12.73
N GLU A 133 -6.58 -36.16 11.90
CA GLU A 133 -7.54 -37.16 11.42
C GLU A 133 -6.92 -38.15 10.40
N ASP A 134 -6.02 -37.69 9.52
CA ASP A 134 -5.31 -38.53 8.55
C ASP A 134 -4.26 -39.45 9.21
N GLU A 135 -3.60 -39.00 10.29
CA GLU A 135 -2.66 -39.85 11.06
C GLU A 135 -3.37 -40.81 12.02
N GLY A 136 -4.60 -40.49 12.45
CA GLY A 136 -5.43 -41.35 13.30
C GLY A 136 -6.04 -42.56 12.60
N THR A 137 -6.13 -42.56 11.26
CA THR A 137 -6.78 -43.63 10.48
C THR A 137 -5.81 -44.69 9.92
N LYS A 138 -4.51 -44.57 10.18
CA LYS A 138 -3.49 -45.62 9.89
C LYS A 138 -3.14 -46.52 11.08
N LYS A 139 -4.02 -46.63 12.08
CA LYS A 139 -3.90 -47.63 13.15
C LYS A 139 -5.19 -48.45 13.26
N GLY A 140 -5.28 -49.47 12.42
CA GLY A 140 -6.12 -50.65 12.63
C GLY A 140 -5.25 -51.91 12.43
N PRO A 141 -5.45 -52.96 13.23
CA PRO A 141 -4.52 -54.07 13.47
C PRO A 141 -4.20 -54.95 12.25
#